data_AF-A0A7X6TFQ3-F1
#
_entry.id   AF-A0A7X6TFQ3-F1
#
_cell.length_a   1.000
_cell.length_b   1.000
_cell.length_c   1.000
_cell.angle_alpha   90.00
_cell.angle_beta   90.00
_cell.angle_gamma   90.00
#
_symmetry.space_group_name_H-M   'P 1'
#
loop_
_entity.id
_entity.type
_entity.pdbx_description
1 polymer ?
#
loop_
_entity_poly.entity_id
_entity_poly.type
_entity_poly.pdbx_seq_one_letter_code
_entity_poly.pdbx_strand_id
1 'polypeptide(L)'
;LVTPTPPVQPAQLALPAASRGGKRSPPKPSPPPAVPLSQAIVAAVRSTLPEPKGMHPFLGRDKATACRRTRRELRLALVGGEERDLDQLIDTLRHYCQPPGTFTDPVVSLINNPFDPAWCATLSAQRQALLIRRLLTHAFYALEPDQEPLALGLRPELRAALPADERLELLYHLALRLILAGRTGEAQRLVDELSALTGGYTFGFGGWIALIEGRLAAALDLFAADLKELRRRQRKRTIFFTSHAAPFALLALLRAGDAASLDMARVHLDQALRYNRRFNVLDPTLASVQALLDSQGGLPAQTALIHLQPFADDLGARAGALAPLCVAMALFTINGRLTKKETSRLNRFAKHCGRAGLDWLALECAHLLCRADSPTPARRETIETLGRATGLHPLSAAIEIEEPWRKSLRALERAVAGADQHDGAADQARSRVVYLLHLSGSGQLTSISPLEQKLGAGGSWSKGRAIALQRLVSGKRLIGLDEADQGLRAAVRQVDYGYGNPNYEFNLRLALPALVGHPRLFLADAPTTP
;
A
#
# COMPACT_ATOMS: atom_id res chain seq x y z
N LEU A 1 -16.67 32.12 47.23
CA LEU A 1 -17.00 33.49 46.77
C LEU A 1 -18.09 33.36 45.73
N VAL A 2 -19.32 33.38 46.23
CA VAL A 2 -20.58 33.25 45.50
C VAL A 2 -21.18 34.65 45.52
N THR A 3 -21.45 35.24 44.35
CA THR A 3 -22.11 36.54 44.23
C THR A 3 -23.57 36.35 43.84
N PRO A 4 -24.53 37.07 44.46
CA PRO A 4 -25.95 36.76 44.38
C PRO A 4 -26.70 37.59 43.33
N THR A 5 -27.82 37.01 42.89
CA THR A 5 -28.90 37.60 42.08
C THR A 5 -29.59 38.77 42.78
N PRO A 6 -29.97 39.85 42.05
CA PRO A 6 -30.83 40.92 42.57
C PRO A 6 -32.34 40.63 42.34
N PRO A 7 -33.23 41.30 43.10
CA PRO A 7 -34.61 40.86 43.30
C PRO A 7 -35.62 41.43 42.29
N VAL A 8 -36.71 40.67 42.13
CA VAL A 8 -37.93 41.01 41.38
C VAL A 8 -38.74 42.07 42.13
N GLN A 9 -39.20 43.12 41.43
CA GLN A 9 -40.22 44.05 41.90
C GLN A 9 -41.55 43.86 41.14
N PRO A 10 -42.71 44.09 41.80
CA PRO A 10 -44.02 43.65 41.32
C PRO A 10 -44.72 44.65 40.38
N ALA A 11 -45.65 44.08 39.60
CA ALA A 11 -46.45 44.73 38.57
C ALA A 11 -47.32 45.90 39.07
N GLN A 12 -47.36 46.96 38.27
CA GLN A 12 -48.43 47.96 38.31
C GLN A 12 -49.37 47.75 37.12
N LEU A 13 -50.64 47.46 37.43
CA LEU A 13 -51.76 47.53 36.50
C LEU A 13 -52.01 48.99 36.12
N ALA A 14 -52.05 49.27 34.81
CA ALA A 14 -52.67 50.47 34.26
C ALA A 14 -53.76 50.05 33.26
N LEU A 15 -54.99 50.50 33.51
CA LEU A 15 -56.17 50.35 32.64
C LEU A 15 -56.05 51.23 31.38
N PRO A 16 -56.75 50.88 30.28
CA PRO A 16 -56.42 51.33 28.94
C PRO A 16 -57.03 52.69 28.58
N ALA A 17 -56.25 53.51 27.86
CA ALA A 17 -56.77 54.65 27.12
C ALA A 17 -57.24 54.19 25.73
N ALA A 18 -58.51 54.44 25.42
CA ALA A 18 -59.08 54.20 24.10
C ALA A 18 -58.55 55.23 23.09
N SER A 19 -57.97 54.76 21.98
CA SER A 19 -57.90 55.58 20.76
C SER A 19 -57.94 54.74 19.47
N ARG A 20 -59.06 54.91 18.76
CA ARG A 20 -59.24 54.98 17.30
C ARG A 20 -58.73 53.79 16.46
N GLY A 21 -59.72 53.03 15.98
CA GLY A 21 -59.55 51.95 15.01
C GLY A 21 -58.94 52.41 13.69
N GLY A 22 -57.79 51.83 13.37
CA GLY A 22 -57.32 51.65 12.00
C GLY A 22 -57.47 50.17 11.64
N LYS A 23 -58.22 49.85 10.59
CA LYS A 23 -58.27 48.50 10.00
C LYS A 23 -56.86 48.12 9.54
N ARG A 24 -56.14 47.33 10.34
CA ARG A 24 -54.92 46.64 9.89
C ARG A 24 -55.36 45.36 9.17
N SER A 25 -55.13 45.32 7.86
CA SER A 25 -55.19 44.09 7.08
C SER A 25 -54.26 43.03 7.72
N PRO A 26 -54.65 41.74 7.72
CA PRO A 26 -53.78 40.70 8.25
C PRO A 26 -52.45 40.69 7.48
N PRO A 27 -51.31 40.43 8.15
CA PRO A 27 -50.03 40.31 7.45
C PRO A 27 -50.17 39.21 6.39
N LYS A 28 -49.79 39.53 5.15
CA LYS A 28 -49.66 38.52 4.09
C LYS A 28 -48.82 37.35 4.64
N PRO A 29 -49.23 36.10 4.43
CA PRO A 29 -48.39 34.96 4.79
C PRO A 29 -47.04 35.17 4.12
N SER A 30 -45.98 35.16 4.92
CA SER A 30 -44.61 35.12 4.43
C SER A 30 -44.51 33.99 3.39
N PRO A 31 -43.92 34.24 2.21
CA PRO A 31 -43.77 33.19 1.21
C PRO A 31 -43.09 31.98 1.85
N PRO A 32 -43.50 30.75 1.52
CA PRO A 32 -42.84 29.56 2.03
C PRO A 32 -41.33 29.68 1.77
N PRO A 33 -40.47 29.23 2.70
CA PRO A 33 -39.03 29.26 2.48
C PRO A 33 -38.74 28.62 1.12
N ALA A 34 -37.92 29.29 0.31
CA ALA A 34 -37.58 28.80 -1.02
C ALA A 34 -36.97 27.40 -0.87
N VAL A 35 -37.70 26.39 -1.34
CA VAL A 35 -37.21 25.01 -1.35
C VAL A 35 -35.97 24.99 -2.23
N PRO A 36 -34.80 24.54 -1.73
CA PRO A 36 -33.61 24.40 -2.53
C PRO A 36 -33.92 23.64 -3.82
N LEU A 37 -33.42 24.10 -4.96
CA LEU A 37 -33.68 23.47 -6.27
C LEU A 37 -33.43 21.95 -6.24
N SER A 38 -32.45 21.50 -5.47
CA SER A 38 -32.14 20.08 -5.24
C SER A 38 -33.31 19.31 -4.61
N GLN A 39 -33.97 19.88 -3.60
CA GLN A 39 -35.13 19.27 -2.96
C GLN A 39 -36.35 19.28 -3.88
N ALA A 40 -36.53 20.33 -4.68
CA ALA A 40 -37.59 20.39 -5.69
C ALA A 40 -37.41 19.33 -6.78
N ILE A 41 -36.17 19.11 -7.25
CA ILE A 41 -35.83 18.05 -8.20
C ILE A 41 -36.11 16.67 -7.58
N VAL A 42 -35.68 16.43 -6.34
CA VAL A 42 -35.91 15.15 -5.66
C VAL A 42 -37.42 14.89 -5.51
N ALA A 43 -38.19 15.87 -5.07
CA ALA A 43 -39.64 15.77 -4.94
C ALA A 43 -40.34 15.45 -6.27
N ALA A 44 -39.96 16.14 -7.36
CA ALA A 44 -40.52 15.90 -8.69
C ALA A 44 -40.16 14.51 -9.26
N VAL A 45 -38.94 14.03 -9.00
CA VAL A 45 -38.56 12.66 -9.37
C VAL A 45 -39.37 11.65 -8.56
N ARG A 46 -39.54 11.86 -7.25
CA ARG A 46 -40.29 10.97 -6.37
C ARG A 46 -41.79 10.91 -6.70
N SER A 47 -42.40 12.02 -7.13
CA SER A 47 -43.80 12.04 -7.54
C SER A 47 -44.07 11.24 -8.81
N THR A 48 -43.07 11.17 -9.70
CA THR A 48 -43.16 10.46 -10.99
C THR A 48 -42.69 9.00 -10.87
N LEU A 49 -41.66 8.78 -10.05
CA LEU A 49 -41.00 7.50 -9.86
C LEU A 49 -40.82 7.25 -8.37
N PRO A 50 -41.84 6.64 -7.71
CA PRO A 50 -41.80 6.38 -6.28
C PRO A 50 -40.60 5.55 -5.84
N GLU A 51 -40.29 5.65 -4.56
CA GLU A 51 -39.29 4.81 -3.92
C GLU A 51 -39.67 3.32 -4.05
N PRO A 52 -38.71 2.45 -4.40
CA PRO A 52 -38.98 1.03 -4.44
C PRO A 52 -39.32 0.51 -3.04
N LYS A 53 -40.45 -0.19 -2.91
CA LYS A 53 -40.94 -0.76 -1.64
C LYS A 53 -40.12 -1.95 -1.12
N GLY A 54 -39.05 -2.35 -1.81
CA GLY A 54 -38.23 -3.50 -1.47
C GLY A 54 -36.97 -3.62 -2.33
N MET A 55 -36.09 -4.56 -1.97
CA MET A 55 -34.80 -4.78 -2.62
C MET A 55 -34.99 -5.27 -4.06
N HIS A 56 -34.20 -4.73 -5.00
CA HIS A 56 -34.30 -5.12 -6.41
C HIS A 56 -33.72 -6.51 -6.66
N PRO A 57 -34.32 -7.32 -7.56
CA PRO A 57 -33.70 -8.58 -7.97
C PRO A 57 -32.47 -8.28 -8.86
N PHE A 58 -31.28 -8.64 -8.38
CA PHE A 58 -30.00 -8.47 -9.11
C PHE A 58 -29.62 -9.69 -9.96
N LEU A 59 -30.60 -10.52 -10.32
CA LEU A 59 -30.43 -11.76 -11.08
C LEU A 59 -31.25 -11.71 -12.39
N GLY A 60 -30.82 -12.50 -13.39
CA GLY A 60 -31.56 -12.65 -14.65
C GLY A 60 -31.69 -11.35 -15.47
N ARG A 61 -32.80 -11.21 -16.20
CA ARG A 61 -33.05 -10.08 -17.12
C ARG A 61 -33.25 -8.73 -16.41
N ASP A 62 -33.52 -8.74 -15.10
CA ASP A 62 -33.85 -7.54 -14.33
C ASP A 62 -32.62 -6.81 -13.77
N LYS A 63 -31.45 -7.44 -13.78
CA LYS A 63 -30.19 -6.88 -13.26
C LYS A 63 -29.88 -5.49 -13.79
N ALA A 64 -30.00 -5.27 -15.09
CA ALA A 64 -29.71 -3.97 -15.71
C ALA A 64 -30.66 -2.87 -15.21
N THR A 65 -31.93 -3.20 -15.01
CA THR A 65 -32.95 -2.28 -14.48
C THR A 65 -32.74 -2.02 -12.99
N ALA A 66 -32.42 -3.05 -12.19
CA ALA A 66 -32.03 -2.92 -10.80
C ALA A 66 -30.85 -1.96 -10.64
N CYS A 67 -29.78 -2.16 -11.42
CA CYS A 67 -28.60 -1.30 -11.40
C CYS A 67 -28.91 0.17 -11.76
N ARG A 68 -29.75 0.41 -12.77
CA ARG A 68 -30.19 1.78 -13.13
C ARG A 68 -31.01 2.44 -12.01
N ARG A 69 -31.90 1.69 -11.36
CA ARG A 69 -32.72 2.19 -10.25
C ARG A 69 -31.86 2.48 -9.02
N THR A 70 -30.97 1.57 -8.61
CA THR A 70 -30.05 1.82 -7.50
C THR A 70 -29.14 3.01 -7.76
N ARG A 71 -28.66 3.18 -9.01
CA ARG A 71 -27.87 4.35 -9.41
C ARG A 71 -28.67 5.66 -9.31
N ARG A 72 -29.96 5.64 -9.66
CA ARG A 72 -30.88 6.76 -9.45
C ARG A 72 -31.02 7.08 -7.96
N GLU A 73 -31.25 6.08 -7.11
CA GLU A 73 -31.38 6.27 -5.66
C GLU A 73 -30.11 6.88 -5.06
N LEU A 74 -28.92 6.44 -5.51
CA LEU A 74 -27.66 7.04 -5.11
C LEU A 74 -27.59 8.52 -5.51
N ARG A 75 -27.95 8.86 -6.75
CA ARG A 75 -27.97 10.26 -7.21
C ARG A 75 -28.94 11.11 -6.39
N LEU A 76 -30.14 10.61 -6.09
CA LEU A 76 -31.12 11.33 -5.28
C LEU A 76 -30.63 11.53 -3.84
N ALA A 77 -29.98 10.53 -3.24
CA ALA A 77 -29.40 10.66 -1.90
C ALA A 77 -28.29 11.72 -1.86
N LEU A 78 -27.44 11.76 -2.90
CA LEU A 78 -26.36 12.76 -3.01
C LEU A 78 -26.90 14.20 -3.19
N VAL A 79 -27.95 14.39 -4.00
CA VAL A 79 -28.52 15.71 -4.30
C VAL A 79 -29.49 16.19 -3.22
N GLY A 80 -30.38 15.31 -2.77
CA GLY A 80 -31.44 15.64 -1.81
C GLY A 80 -30.96 15.68 -0.37
N GLY A 81 -29.82 15.07 -0.09
CA GLY A 81 -29.23 15.10 1.24
C GLY A 81 -29.98 14.28 2.29
N GLU A 82 -30.74 13.28 1.85
CA GLU A 82 -31.41 12.33 2.75
C GLU A 82 -30.37 11.46 3.48
N GLU A 83 -30.62 11.12 4.74
CA GLU A 83 -29.89 10.10 5.52
C GLU A 83 -30.25 8.68 5.04
N ARG A 84 -30.21 8.43 3.73
CA ARG A 84 -30.12 7.04 3.27
C ARG A 84 -28.71 6.54 3.48
N ASP A 85 -28.59 5.26 3.74
CA ASP A 85 -27.31 4.56 3.82
C ASP A 85 -26.62 4.57 2.44
N LEU A 86 -25.88 5.64 2.17
CA LEU A 86 -25.10 5.82 0.95
C LEU A 86 -24.17 4.63 0.74
N ASP A 87 -23.60 4.10 1.82
CA ASP A 87 -22.68 2.98 1.76
C ASP A 87 -23.39 1.71 1.27
N GLN A 88 -24.61 1.44 1.73
CA GLN A 88 -25.41 0.33 1.23
C GLN A 88 -25.67 0.41 -0.29
N LEU A 89 -26.02 1.61 -0.80
CA LEU A 89 -26.26 1.82 -2.24
C LEU A 89 -24.98 1.66 -3.06
N ILE A 90 -23.87 2.17 -2.54
CA ILE A 90 -22.54 2.07 -3.17
C ILE A 90 -22.09 0.61 -3.23
N ASP A 91 -22.21 -0.13 -2.12
CA ASP A 91 -21.80 -1.52 -2.05
C ASP A 91 -22.65 -2.42 -2.94
N THR A 92 -23.96 -2.15 -3.00
CA THR A 92 -24.86 -2.83 -3.94
C THR A 92 -24.43 -2.62 -5.40
N LEU A 93 -24.13 -1.37 -5.77
CA LEU A 93 -23.66 -1.06 -7.13
C LEU A 93 -22.29 -1.68 -7.43
N ARG A 94 -21.38 -1.68 -6.46
CA ARG A 94 -20.05 -2.28 -6.60
C ARG A 94 -20.14 -3.79 -6.78
N HIS A 95 -20.97 -4.46 -5.99
CA HIS A 95 -21.08 -5.91 -6.00
C HIS A 95 -21.83 -6.44 -7.24
N TYR A 96 -22.96 -5.84 -7.58
CA TYR A 96 -23.82 -6.37 -8.63
C TYR A 96 -23.64 -5.69 -9.98
N CYS A 97 -23.29 -4.40 -10.02
CA CYS A 97 -23.46 -3.58 -11.21
C CYS A 97 -22.17 -3.19 -11.93
N GLN A 98 -21.00 -3.53 -11.37
CA GLN A 98 -19.72 -3.30 -12.04
C GLN A 98 -19.38 -4.45 -13.00
N PRO A 99 -18.85 -4.13 -14.19
CA PRO A 99 -18.21 -5.13 -15.05
C PRO A 99 -17.07 -5.85 -14.30
N PRO A 100 -16.84 -7.14 -14.58
CA PRO A 100 -15.65 -7.83 -14.08
C PRO A 100 -14.38 -7.07 -14.49
N GLY A 101 -13.48 -6.84 -13.54
CA GLY A 101 -12.16 -6.25 -13.80
C GLY A 101 -12.10 -4.72 -13.83
N THR A 102 -13.23 -4.00 -13.74
CA THR A 102 -13.22 -2.53 -13.60
C THR A 102 -13.44 -2.11 -12.15
N PHE A 103 -12.65 -1.15 -11.67
CA PHE A 103 -12.86 -0.50 -10.38
C PHE A 103 -13.19 0.97 -10.62
N THR A 104 -14.49 1.28 -10.72
CA THR A 104 -14.97 2.66 -10.88
C THR A 104 -15.92 2.98 -9.73
N ASP A 105 -15.51 3.85 -8.80
CA ASP A 105 -16.38 4.24 -7.68
C ASP A 105 -17.74 4.75 -8.22
N PRO A 106 -18.87 4.13 -7.84
CA PRO A 106 -20.19 4.51 -8.34
C PRO A 106 -20.52 5.99 -8.10
N VAL A 107 -20.06 6.57 -7.00
CA VAL A 107 -20.22 7.99 -6.69
C VAL A 107 -19.45 8.83 -7.69
N VAL A 108 -18.18 8.50 -7.93
CA VAL A 108 -17.32 9.23 -8.88
C VAL A 108 -17.91 9.21 -10.28
N SER A 109 -18.45 8.07 -10.73
CA SER A 109 -19.12 7.97 -12.03
C SER A 109 -20.35 8.88 -12.20
N LEU A 110 -20.94 9.35 -11.09
CA LEU A 110 -22.09 10.24 -11.09
C LEU A 110 -21.69 11.71 -11.02
N ILE A 111 -20.60 12.03 -10.33
CA ILE A 111 -20.21 13.41 -10.01
C ILE A 111 -19.00 13.91 -10.80
N ASN A 112 -18.31 13.06 -11.57
CA ASN A 112 -17.09 13.40 -12.32
C ASN A 112 -17.30 13.34 -13.84
N ASN A 113 -18.38 13.93 -14.37
CA ASN A 113 -18.66 13.98 -15.82
C ASN A 113 -19.56 15.17 -16.26
N PRO A 114 -19.07 16.44 -16.24
CA PRO A 114 -17.86 16.91 -15.56
C PRO A 114 -18.10 17.07 -14.04
N PHE A 115 -17.04 17.30 -13.27
CA PHE A 115 -17.18 17.74 -11.89
C PHE A 115 -17.74 19.16 -11.84
N ASP A 116 -18.66 19.41 -10.90
CA ASP A 116 -19.23 20.74 -10.67
C ASP A 116 -18.77 21.26 -9.29
N PRO A 117 -17.72 22.11 -9.26
CA PRO A 117 -17.21 22.66 -8.01
C PRO A 117 -18.21 23.62 -7.34
N ALA A 118 -19.08 24.28 -8.10
CA ALA A 118 -20.06 25.21 -7.56
C ALA A 118 -21.17 24.45 -6.83
N TRP A 119 -21.71 23.39 -7.45
CA TRP A 119 -22.66 22.49 -6.81
C TRP A 119 -22.06 21.84 -5.56
N CYS A 120 -20.84 21.30 -5.65
CA CYS A 120 -20.19 20.64 -4.52
C CYS A 120 -20.05 21.60 -3.32
N ALA A 121 -19.68 22.87 -3.58
CA ALA A 121 -19.57 23.90 -2.56
C ALA A 121 -20.90 24.24 -1.84
N THR A 122 -22.06 23.87 -2.40
CA THR A 122 -23.37 24.05 -1.74
C THR A 122 -23.68 22.96 -0.69
N LEU A 123 -22.91 21.86 -0.68
CA LEU A 123 -23.10 20.76 0.26
C LEU A 123 -22.49 21.08 1.63
N SER A 124 -22.85 20.31 2.67
CA SER A 124 -22.18 20.40 3.97
C SER A 124 -20.69 20.07 3.87
N ALA A 125 -19.88 20.58 4.79
CA ALA A 125 -18.43 20.34 4.82
C ALA A 125 -18.10 18.83 4.79
N GLN A 126 -18.80 18.03 5.59
CA GLN A 126 -18.63 16.56 5.65
C GLN A 126 -18.88 15.91 4.28
N ARG A 127 -19.94 16.33 3.58
CA ARG A 127 -20.25 15.81 2.24
C ARG A 127 -19.20 16.24 1.23
N GLN A 128 -18.77 17.50 1.25
CA GLN A 128 -17.68 17.96 0.40
C GLN A 128 -16.43 17.10 0.61
N ALA A 129 -16.01 16.91 1.86
CA ALA A 129 -14.84 16.10 2.21
C ALA A 129 -14.97 14.65 1.72
N LEU A 130 -16.13 14.02 1.94
CA LEU A 130 -16.42 12.66 1.46
C LEU A 130 -16.28 12.55 -0.07
N LEU A 131 -16.88 13.47 -0.82
CA LEU A 131 -16.84 13.45 -2.29
C LEU A 131 -15.43 13.70 -2.81
N ILE A 132 -14.74 14.71 -2.26
CA ILE A 132 -13.36 15.04 -2.64
C ILE A 132 -12.44 13.85 -2.36
N ARG A 133 -12.54 13.21 -1.19
CA ARG A 133 -11.75 12.02 -0.86
C ARG A 133 -11.93 10.89 -1.88
N ARG A 134 -13.17 10.62 -2.28
CA ARG A 134 -13.48 9.60 -3.30
C ARG A 134 -12.92 9.97 -4.67
N LEU A 135 -13.02 11.25 -5.07
CA LEU A 135 -12.47 11.77 -6.32
C LEU A 135 -10.94 11.65 -6.36
N LEU A 136 -10.25 12.07 -5.30
CA LEU A 136 -8.78 11.97 -5.19
C LEU A 136 -8.32 10.50 -5.16
N THR A 137 -9.06 9.64 -4.47
CA THR A 137 -8.80 8.18 -4.47
C THR A 137 -8.96 7.62 -5.87
N HIS A 138 -10.02 7.99 -6.60
CA HIS A 138 -10.22 7.54 -7.97
C HIS A 138 -9.11 8.05 -8.90
N ALA A 139 -8.74 9.33 -8.79
CA ALA A 139 -7.65 9.92 -9.56
C ALA A 139 -6.32 9.18 -9.34
N PHE A 140 -6.05 8.73 -8.11
CA PHE A 140 -4.88 7.91 -7.80
C PHE A 140 -4.86 6.56 -8.54
N TYR A 141 -6.01 5.92 -8.78
CA TYR A 141 -6.07 4.64 -9.51
C TYR A 141 -6.22 4.82 -11.02
N ALA A 142 -7.01 5.79 -11.47
CA ALA A 142 -7.38 5.98 -12.86
C ALA A 142 -6.44 6.94 -13.62
N LEU A 143 -5.62 7.72 -12.89
CA LEU A 143 -4.76 8.78 -13.45
C LEU A 143 -5.58 9.80 -14.24
N GLU A 144 -6.71 10.20 -13.68
CA GLU A 144 -7.61 11.22 -14.23
C GLU A 144 -7.31 12.60 -13.61
N PRO A 145 -7.56 13.70 -14.35
CA PRO A 145 -7.42 15.06 -13.81
C PRO A 145 -8.38 15.31 -12.64
N ASP A 146 -7.88 15.95 -11.59
CA ASP A 146 -8.59 16.20 -10.34
C ASP A 146 -8.31 17.61 -9.76
N GLN A 147 -7.95 18.58 -10.61
CA GLN A 147 -7.54 19.92 -10.16
C GLN A 147 -8.65 20.65 -9.41
N GLU A 148 -9.90 20.57 -9.87
CA GLU A 148 -11.03 21.24 -9.23
C GLU A 148 -11.40 20.62 -7.86
N PRO A 149 -11.52 19.28 -7.72
CA PRO A 149 -11.66 18.64 -6.40
C PRO A 149 -10.51 18.97 -5.44
N LEU A 150 -9.27 18.96 -5.95
CA LEU A 150 -8.09 19.31 -5.16
C LEU A 150 -8.18 20.75 -4.67
N ALA A 151 -8.50 21.71 -5.55
CA ALA A 151 -8.63 23.12 -5.18
C ALA A 151 -9.71 23.36 -4.12
N LEU A 152 -10.85 22.65 -4.20
CA LEU A 152 -11.89 22.72 -3.18
C LEU A 152 -11.41 22.15 -1.83
N GLY A 153 -10.73 21.00 -1.85
CA GLY A 153 -10.19 20.36 -0.63
C GLY A 153 -9.08 21.16 0.05
N LEU A 154 -8.31 21.93 -0.71
CA LEU A 154 -7.24 22.78 -0.16
C LEU A 154 -7.74 24.02 0.57
N ARG A 155 -9.02 24.38 0.47
CA ARG A 155 -9.60 25.53 1.15
C ARG A 155 -9.52 25.39 2.68
N PRO A 156 -8.86 26.32 3.39
CA PRO A 156 -8.77 26.27 4.86
C PRO A 156 -10.14 26.27 5.54
N GLU A 157 -11.12 26.97 4.96
CA GLU A 157 -12.47 27.11 5.53
C GLU A 157 -13.20 25.76 5.56
N LEU A 158 -13.04 24.96 4.49
CA LEU A 158 -13.61 23.62 4.43
C LEU A 158 -12.97 22.73 5.51
N ARG A 159 -11.63 22.74 5.61
CA ARG A 159 -10.92 21.92 6.59
C ARG A 159 -11.25 22.32 8.02
N ALA A 160 -11.36 23.61 8.31
CA ALA A 160 -11.69 24.12 9.63
C ALA A 160 -13.11 23.75 10.08
N ALA A 161 -14.04 23.56 9.14
CA ALA A 161 -15.43 23.18 9.41
C ALA A 161 -15.64 21.67 9.68
N LEU A 162 -14.60 20.84 9.49
CA LEU A 162 -14.71 19.39 9.64
C LEU A 162 -14.42 18.90 11.07
N PRO A 163 -15.10 17.83 11.52
CA PRO A 163 -14.67 17.02 12.65
C PRO A 163 -13.21 16.54 12.48
N ALA A 164 -12.53 16.29 13.60
CA ALA A 164 -11.09 16.00 13.59
C ALA A 164 -10.72 14.73 12.81
N ASP A 165 -11.55 13.70 12.88
CA ASP A 165 -11.41 12.42 12.16
C ASP A 165 -11.66 12.58 10.65
N GLU A 166 -12.71 13.27 10.24
CA GLU A 166 -12.97 13.56 8.82
C GLU A 166 -11.89 14.46 8.22
N ARG A 167 -11.43 15.46 8.99
CA ARG A 167 -10.32 16.34 8.60
C ARG A 167 -9.03 15.55 8.41
N LEU A 168 -8.75 14.60 9.31
CA LEU A 168 -7.60 13.70 9.22
C LEU A 168 -7.63 12.89 7.92
N GLU A 169 -8.78 12.30 7.57
CA GLU A 169 -8.94 11.54 6.32
C GLU A 169 -8.73 12.42 5.09
N LEU A 170 -9.31 13.61 5.06
CA LEU A 170 -9.17 14.54 3.94
C LEU A 170 -7.70 14.98 3.76
N LEU A 171 -7.04 15.37 4.85
CA LEU A 171 -5.63 15.78 4.83
C LEU A 171 -4.71 14.68 4.31
N TYR A 172 -4.96 13.41 4.66
CA TYR A 172 -4.18 12.28 4.15
C TYR A 172 -4.22 12.21 2.61
N HIS A 173 -5.41 12.36 2.02
CA HIS A 173 -5.58 12.26 0.56
C HIS A 173 -5.00 13.49 -0.17
N LEU A 174 -5.17 14.69 0.39
CA LEU A 174 -4.59 15.91 -0.15
C LEU A 174 -3.05 15.88 -0.09
N ALA A 175 -2.47 15.47 1.04
CA ALA A 175 -1.02 15.35 1.19
C ALA A 175 -0.43 14.35 0.19
N LEU A 176 -1.02 13.15 0.09
CA LEU A 176 -0.62 12.16 -0.91
C LEU A 176 -0.66 12.76 -2.33
N ARG A 177 -1.77 13.39 -2.69
CA ARG A 177 -1.96 13.96 -4.03
C ARG A 177 -0.94 15.05 -4.36
N LEU A 178 -0.61 15.93 -3.40
CA LEU A 178 0.39 16.98 -3.57
C LEU A 178 1.82 16.43 -3.65
N ILE A 179 2.15 15.40 -2.87
CA ILE A 179 3.44 14.71 -2.97
C ILE A 179 3.61 14.12 -4.38
N LEU A 180 2.58 13.46 -4.91
CA LEU A 180 2.62 12.91 -6.28
C LEU A 180 2.71 13.99 -7.38
N ALA A 181 2.24 15.21 -7.08
CA ALA A 181 2.41 16.38 -7.94
C ALA A 181 3.80 17.03 -7.83
N GLY A 182 4.62 16.63 -6.84
CA GLY A 182 5.87 17.34 -6.52
C GLY A 182 5.65 18.73 -5.89
N ARG A 183 4.45 19.03 -5.39
CA ARG A 183 4.13 20.30 -4.69
C ARG A 183 4.53 20.21 -3.21
N THR A 184 5.82 19.98 -2.94
CA THR A 184 6.30 19.59 -1.60
C THR A 184 6.07 20.64 -0.53
N GLY A 185 6.23 21.93 -0.84
CA GLY A 185 5.96 23.01 0.12
C GLY A 185 4.49 23.07 0.57
N GLU A 186 3.55 22.74 -0.32
CA GLU A 186 2.13 22.67 0.03
C GLU A 186 1.80 21.38 0.78
N ALA A 187 2.38 20.26 0.36
CA ALA A 187 2.26 18.99 1.06
C ALA A 187 2.78 19.10 2.51
N GLN A 188 3.90 19.79 2.72
CA GLN A 188 4.49 19.98 4.04
C GLN A 188 3.54 20.72 4.99
N ARG A 189 2.85 21.78 4.51
CA ARG A 189 1.85 22.49 5.33
C ARG A 189 0.69 21.58 5.76
N LEU A 190 0.25 20.65 4.91
CA LEU A 190 -0.77 19.66 5.27
C LEU A 190 -0.22 18.59 6.22
N VAL A 191 1.04 18.20 6.06
CA VAL A 191 1.75 17.28 6.96
C VAL A 191 1.91 17.88 8.36
N ASP A 192 2.16 19.18 8.46
CA ASP A 192 2.23 19.89 9.74
C ASP A 192 0.84 19.92 10.42
N GLU A 193 -0.23 20.16 9.64
CA GLU A 193 -1.62 20.08 10.13
C GLU A 193 -1.98 18.66 10.60
N LEU A 194 -1.57 17.63 9.85
CA LEU A 194 -1.69 16.22 10.24
C LEU A 194 -0.96 15.95 11.56
N SER A 195 0.28 16.41 11.68
CA SER A 195 1.10 16.24 12.88
C SER A 195 0.44 16.86 14.11
N ALA A 196 -0.10 18.08 13.98
CA ALA A 196 -0.81 18.74 15.07
C ALA A 196 -2.09 17.99 15.49
N LEU A 197 -2.85 17.48 14.52
CA LEU A 197 -4.08 16.70 14.74
C LEU A 197 -3.84 15.37 15.42
N THR A 198 -2.79 14.67 14.99
CA THR A 198 -2.52 13.33 15.47
C THR A 198 -1.70 13.36 16.75
N GLY A 199 -0.94 14.42 17.04
CA GLY A 199 0.05 14.46 18.12
C GLY A 199 1.39 13.88 17.68
N GLY A 200 1.90 14.33 16.53
CA GLY A 200 3.24 14.01 16.02
C GLY A 200 3.32 12.87 15.01
N TYR A 201 2.20 12.31 14.53
CA TYR A 201 2.20 11.21 13.55
C TYR A 201 1.77 11.67 12.15
N THR A 202 2.64 11.49 11.15
CA THR A 202 2.39 11.98 9.78
C THR A 202 2.24 10.89 8.73
N PHE A 203 2.04 9.64 9.15
CA PHE A 203 1.88 8.48 8.26
C PHE A 203 3.08 8.23 7.33
N GLY A 204 4.26 8.75 7.67
CA GLY A 204 5.48 8.69 6.88
C GLY A 204 5.60 9.77 5.80
N PHE A 205 4.64 10.69 5.68
CA PHE A 205 4.66 11.70 4.61
C PHE A 205 5.80 12.70 4.75
N GLY A 206 6.17 13.10 5.97
CA GLY A 206 7.35 13.96 6.18
C GLY A 206 8.65 13.32 5.69
N GLY A 207 8.84 12.03 5.99
CA GLY A 207 9.99 11.26 5.48
C GLY A 207 9.96 11.10 3.96
N TRP A 208 8.80 10.89 3.36
CA TRP A 208 8.67 10.79 1.91
C TRP A 208 9.00 12.11 1.22
N ILE A 209 8.48 13.25 1.70
CA ILE A 209 8.83 14.58 1.18
C ILE A 209 10.34 14.81 1.25
N ALA A 210 10.96 14.56 2.40
CA ALA A 210 12.41 14.70 2.56
C ALA A 210 13.20 13.81 1.59
N LEU A 211 12.72 12.59 1.32
CA LEU A 211 13.36 11.66 0.40
C LEU A 211 13.36 12.19 -1.04
N ILE A 212 12.21 12.66 -1.55
CA ILE A 212 12.10 13.17 -2.93
C ILE A 212 12.81 14.51 -3.12
N GLU A 213 13.02 15.28 -2.05
CA GLU A 213 13.87 16.46 -2.03
C GLU A 213 15.38 16.13 -1.92
N GLY A 214 15.74 14.85 -1.87
CA GLY A 214 17.14 14.40 -1.80
C GLY A 214 17.78 14.48 -0.40
N ARG A 215 17.01 14.81 0.63
CA ARG A 215 17.46 14.93 2.03
C ARG A 215 17.40 13.58 2.76
N LEU A 216 18.23 12.62 2.32
CA LEU A 216 18.18 11.22 2.77
C LEU A 216 18.28 11.06 4.30
N ALA A 217 19.23 11.72 4.96
CA ALA A 217 19.39 11.61 6.41
C ALA A 217 18.12 12.06 7.16
N ALA A 218 17.59 13.24 6.79
CA ALA A 218 16.35 13.74 7.36
C ALA A 218 15.15 12.82 7.05
N ALA A 219 15.11 12.20 5.86
CA ALA A 219 14.07 11.24 5.52
C ALA A 219 14.08 10.03 6.46
N LEU A 220 15.26 9.45 6.72
CA LEU A 220 15.42 8.32 7.63
C LEU A 220 15.00 8.67 9.06
N ASP A 221 15.40 9.84 9.57
CA ASP A 221 15.01 10.31 10.90
C ASP A 221 13.49 10.49 11.03
N LEU A 222 12.87 11.12 10.03
CA LEU A 222 11.42 11.35 10.01
C LEU A 222 10.64 10.03 9.90
N PHE A 223 11.09 9.09 9.07
CA PHE A 223 10.47 7.76 9.01
C PHE A 223 10.62 7.00 10.33
N ALA A 224 11.78 7.07 10.98
CA ALA A 224 12.01 6.41 12.25
C ALA A 224 11.13 7.00 13.37
N ALA A 225 10.97 8.32 13.41
CA ALA A 225 10.10 9.02 14.35
C ALA A 225 8.63 8.61 14.17
N ASP A 226 8.12 8.63 12.93
CA ASP A 226 6.75 8.23 12.64
C ASP A 226 6.49 6.75 12.92
N LEU A 227 7.45 5.87 12.64
CA LEU A 227 7.32 4.44 12.91
C LEU A 227 7.28 4.15 14.41
N LYS A 228 8.09 4.87 15.20
CA LYS A 228 8.06 4.81 16.67
C LYS A 228 6.68 5.21 17.19
N GLU A 229 6.12 6.29 16.65
CA GLU A 229 4.82 6.80 17.05
C GLU A 229 3.67 5.85 16.64
N LEU A 230 3.72 5.28 15.43
CA LEU A 230 2.78 4.24 14.98
C LEU A 230 2.77 3.04 15.94
N ARG A 231 3.95 2.52 16.30
CA ARG A 231 4.11 1.39 17.21
C ARG A 231 3.59 1.69 18.61
N ARG A 232 3.79 2.92 19.09
CA ARG A 232 3.26 3.40 20.38
C ARG A 232 1.73 3.39 20.38
N ARG A 233 1.10 3.97 19.35
CA ARG A 233 -0.38 4.05 19.21
C ARG A 233 -1.03 2.68 19.13
N GLN A 234 -0.48 1.81 18.29
CA GLN A 234 -1.01 0.47 18.06
C GLN A 234 -0.62 -0.53 19.16
N ARG A 235 0.24 -0.12 20.11
CA ARG A 235 0.81 -0.97 21.17
C ARG A 235 1.43 -2.26 20.62
N LYS A 236 2.01 -2.20 19.42
CA LYS A 236 2.60 -3.33 18.71
C LYS A 236 4.02 -2.99 18.28
N ARG A 237 4.99 -3.81 18.66
CA ARG A 237 6.41 -3.59 18.34
C ARG A 237 6.79 -4.04 16.93
N THR A 238 6.05 -4.98 16.36
CA THR A 238 6.38 -5.64 15.09
C THR A 238 5.44 -5.23 13.96
N ILE A 239 4.98 -3.98 13.96
CA ILE A 239 4.22 -3.39 12.85
C ILE A 239 5.11 -2.43 12.05
N PHE A 240 4.71 -2.26 10.79
CA PHE A 240 5.27 -1.28 9.88
C PHE A 240 4.14 -0.44 9.25
N PHE A 241 4.50 0.59 8.48
CA PHE A 241 3.55 1.44 7.78
C PHE A 241 2.64 0.62 6.84
N THR A 242 1.35 0.94 6.86
CA THR A 242 0.34 0.51 5.88
C THR A 242 -0.07 1.66 4.95
N SER A 243 0.56 2.82 5.09
CA SER A 243 0.35 4.01 4.25
C SER A 243 1.11 3.91 2.93
N HIS A 244 0.79 4.80 1.99
CA HIS A 244 1.51 4.93 0.71
C HIS A 244 2.99 5.31 0.87
N ALA A 245 3.41 5.77 2.04
CA ALA A 245 4.81 6.08 2.35
C ALA A 245 5.65 4.82 2.67
N ALA A 246 5.02 3.67 2.94
CA ALA A 246 5.69 2.43 3.30
C ALA A 246 6.81 2.01 2.31
N PRO A 247 6.58 1.92 0.98
CA PRO A 247 7.64 1.58 0.04
C PRO A 247 8.78 2.62 0.05
N PHE A 248 8.49 3.91 0.27
CA PHE A 248 9.49 4.96 0.27
C PHE A 248 10.37 4.95 1.52
N ALA A 249 9.83 4.58 2.68
CA ALA A 249 10.62 4.33 3.87
C ALA A 249 11.64 3.19 3.65
N LEU A 250 11.23 2.13 2.95
CA LEU A 250 12.12 1.01 2.60
C LEU A 250 13.14 1.40 1.52
N LEU A 251 12.72 2.20 0.52
CA LEU A 251 13.63 2.73 -0.51
C LEU A 251 14.68 3.67 0.09
N ALA A 252 14.34 4.44 1.14
CA ALA A 252 15.32 5.26 1.85
C ALA A 252 16.40 4.40 2.52
N LEU A 253 16.02 3.30 3.18
CA LEU A 253 16.98 2.34 3.76
C LEU A 253 17.83 1.64 2.69
N LEU A 254 17.23 1.24 1.57
CA LEU A 254 17.95 0.70 0.41
C LEU A 254 18.97 1.69 -0.15
N ARG A 255 18.64 2.99 -0.15
CA ARG A 255 19.53 4.06 -0.63
C ARG A 255 20.66 4.36 0.34
N ALA A 256 20.45 4.20 1.65
CA ALA A 256 21.52 4.30 2.65
C ALA A 256 22.59 3.20 2.42
N GLY A 257 22.14 1.98 2.08
CA GLY A 257 22.99 0.93 1.52
C GLY A 257 23.97 0.26 2.49
N ASP A 258 24.15 0.79 3.70
CA ASP A 258 24.94 0.15 4.75
C ASP A 258 24.25 -1.14 5.27
N ALA A 259 25.05 -2.06 5.82
CA ALA A 259 24.56 -3.37 6.24
C ALA A 259 23.41 -3.28 7.26
N ALA A 260 23.48 -2.33 8.21
CA ALA A 260 22.44 -2.16 9.21
C ALA A 260 21.13 -1.67 8.59
N SER A 261 21.20 -0.71 7.67
CA SER A 261 20.04 -0.23 6.91
C SER A 261 19.38 -1.32 6.07
N LEU A 262 20.17 -2.17 5.40
CA LEU A 262 19.64 -3.28 4.61
C LEU A 262 18.97 -4.35 5.48
N ASP A 263 19.55 -4.68 6.64
CA ASP A 263 18.94 -5.60 7.60
C ASP A 263 17.63 -5.04 8.16
N MET A 264 17.62 -3.75 8.52
CA MET A 264 16.40 -3.06 8.94
C MET A 264 15.33 -3.07 7.84
N ALA A 265 15.71 -2.84 6.58
CA ALA A 265 14.79 -2.88 5.45
C ALA A 265 14.15 -4.27 5.28
N ARG A 266 14.92 -5.36 5.41
CA ARG A 266 14.40 -6.74 5.37
C ARG A 266 13.39 -7.00 6.49
N VAL A 267 13.71 -6.58 7.71
CA VAL A 267 12.81 -6.74 8.86
C VAL A 267 11.52 -5.95 8.67
N HIS A 268 11.61 -4.71 8.21
CA HIS A 268 10.44 -3.86 7.98
C HIS A 268 9.59 -4.31 6.80
N LEU A 269 10.21 -4.84 5.74
CA LEU A 269 9.49 -5.45 4.63
C LEU A 269 8.71 -6.69 5.08
N ASP A 270 9.32 -7.61 5.83
CA ASP A 270 8.62 -8.77 6.40
C ASP A 270 7.43 -8.34 7.27
N GLN A 271 7.61 -7.30 8.10
CA GLN A 271 6.50 -6.71 8.85
C GLN A 271 5.41 -6.17 7.93
N ALA A 272 5.75 -5.39 6.90
CA ALA A 272 4.79 -4.84 5.94
C ALA A 272 3.97 -5.95 5.24
N LEU A 273 4.64 -7.00 4.75
CA LEU A 273 4.01 -8.11 4.04
C LEU A 273 3.08 -8.93 4.93
N ARG A 274 3.40 -9.10 6.23
CA ARG A 274 2.54 -9.82 7.18
C ARG A 274 1.20 -9.13 7.40
N TYR A 275 1.18 -7.80 7.40
CA TYR A 275 -0.04 -7.00 7.61
C TYR A 275 -0.78 -6.71 6.30
N ASN A 276 -0.12 -6.76 5.15
CA ASN A 276 -0.70 -6.51 3.83
C ASN A 276 -1.11 -7.82 3.12
N ARG A 277 -1.91 -8.68 3.76
CA ARG A 277 -2.32 -9.94 3.13
C ARG A 277 -3.36 -9.71 2.03
N ARG A 278 -2.97 -10.09 0.80
CA ARG A 278 -3.74 -10.33 -0.44
C ARG A 278 -4.79 -9.26 -0.76
N PHE A 279 -4.55 -8.52 -1.84
CA PHE A 279 -5.39 -7.46 -2.43
C PHE A 279 -5.11 -6.05 -1.90
N ASN A 280 -3.87 -5.76 -1.48
CA ASN A 280 -3.48 -4.41 -1.11
C ASN A 280 -2.88 -3.66 -2.32
N VAL A 281 -3.24 -2.39 -2.48
CA VAL A 281 -2.66 -1.46 -3.46
C VAL A 281 -1.13 -1.35 -3.37
N LEU A 282 -0.56 -1.62 -2.19
CA LEU A 282 0.87 -1.58 -1.97
C LEU A 282 1.60 -2.86 -2.42
N ASP A 283 0.90 -3.97 -2.67
CA ASP A 283 1.50 -5.26 -3.01
C ASP A 283 2.56 -5.17 -4.14
N PRO A 284 2.27 -4.58 -5.31
CA PRO A 284 3.27 -4.46 -6.37
C PRO A 284 4.46 -3.55 -5.97
N THR A 285 4.22 -2.52 -5.17
CA THR A 285 5.30 -1.63 -4.70
C THR A 285 6.21 -2.32 -3.69
N LEU A 286 5.65 -3.11 -2.77
CA LEU A 286 6.42 -3.88 -1.79
C LEU A 286 7.15 -5.06 -2.45
N ALA A 287 6.54 -5.72 -3.43
CA ALA A 287 7.21 -6.74 -4.24
C ALA A 287 8.40 -6.16 -5.02
N SER A 288 8.30 -4.91 -5.49
CA SER A 288 9.40 -4.20 -6.13
C SER A 288 10.56 -3.97 -5.16
N VAL A 289 10.27 -3.53 -3.93
CA VAL A 289 11.27 -3.38 -2.87
C VAL A 289 11.90 -4.72 -2.50
N GLN A 290 11.10 -5.79 -2.42
CA GLN A 290 11.58 -7.13 -2.13
C GLN A 290 12.57 -7.63 -3.19
N ALA A 291 12.22 -7.46 -4.47
CA ALA A 291 13.11 -7.81 -5.57
C ALA A 291 14.44 -7.03 -5.52
N LEU A 292 14.39 -5.74 -5.18
CA LEU A 292 15.59 -4.91 -5.01
C LEU A 292 16.47 -5.39 -3.85
N LEU A 293 15.89 -5.69 -2.68
CA LEU A 293 16.62 -6.22 -1.52
C LEU A 293 17.23 -7.60 -1.81
N ASP A 294 16.51 -8.46 -2.52
CA ASP A 294 16.97 -9.78 -2.92
C ASP A 294 18.15 -9.68 -3.90
N SER A 295 18.06 -8.78 -4.89
CA SER A 295 19.16 -8.51 -5.81
C SER A 295 20.38 -7.90 -5.10
N GLN A 296 20.18 -6.94 -4.20
CA GLN A 296 21.28 -6.39 -3.39
C GLN A 296 21.87 -7.41 -2.40
N GLY A 297 21.11 -8.44 -2.04
CA GLY A 297 21.57 -9.58 -1.24
C GLY A 297 22.39 -10.61 -2.03
N GLY A 298 22.57 -10.42 -3.34
CA GLY A 298 23.34 -11.32 -4.19
C GLY A 298 22.53 -12.43 -4.87
N LEU A 299 21.19 -12.42 -4.75
CA LEU A 299 20.38 -13.39 -5.48
C LEU A 299 20.45 -13.14 -7.00
N PRO A 300 20.47 -14.21 -7.81
CA PRO A 300 20.40 -14.08 -9.26
C PRO A 300 19.17 -13.26 -9.69
N ALA A 301 19.32 -12.48 -10.76
CA ALA A 301 18.26 -11.59 -11.26
C ALA A 301 16.91 -12.32 -11.45
N GLN A 302 16.93 -13.52 -12.04
CA GLN A 302 15.73 -14.33 -12.26
C GLN A 302 15.02 -14.71 -10.95
N THR A 303 15.79 -15.01 -9.90
CA THR A 303 15.26 -15.36 -8.59
C THR A 303 14.72 -14.13 -7.86
N ALA A 304 15.44 -13.02 -7.89
CA ALA A 304 15.00 -11.77 -7.29
C ALA A 304 13.69 -11.24 -7.91
N LEU A 305 13.53 -11.42 -9.23
CA LEU A 305 12.34 -10.98 -9.97
C LEU A 305 11.11 -11.88 -9.81
N ILE A 306 11.20 -13.01 -9.11
CA ILE A 306 10.06 -13.93 -8.92
C ILE A 306 8.85 -13.23 -8.28
N HIS A 307 9.11 -12.29 -7.36
CA HIS A 307 8.08 -11.51 -6.66
C HIS A 307 7.30 -10.59 -7.60
N LEU A 308 7.88 -10.22 -8.74
CA LEU A 308 7.25 -9.34 -9.74
C LEU A 308 6.49 -10.11 -10.82
N GLN A 309 6.64 -11.43 -10.92
CA GLN A 309 5.93 -12.24 -11.91
C GLN A 309 4.41 -12.05 -11.90
N PRO A 310 3.71 -11.95 -10.73
CA PRO A 310 2.27 -11.70 -10.72
C PRO A 310 1.85 -10.37 -11.37
N PHE A 311 2.79 -9.44 -11.52
CA PHE A 311 2.57 -8.08 -12.02
C PHE A 311 3.22 -7.82 -13.40
N ALA A 312 3.96 -8.80 -13.91
CA ALA A 312 4.73 -8.65 -15.15
C ALA A 312 3.83 -8.52 -16.38
N ASP A 313 2.70 -9.22 -16.40
CA ASP A 313 1.78 -9.21 -17.54
C ASP A 313 0.65 -8.19 -17.41
N ASP A 314 0.13 -7.97 -16.22
CA ASP A 314 -0.87 -6.92 -15.98
C ASP A 314 -0.71 -6.33 -14.58
N LEU A 315 -0.42 -5.04 -14.51
CA LEU A 315 -0.62 -4.25 -13.31
C LEU A 315 -2.11 -3.95 -13.27
N GLY A 316 -2.89 -4.90 -12.73
CA GLY A 316 -4.35 -4.78 -12.72
C GLY A 316 -4.81 -3.42 -12.19
N ALA A 317 -6.04 -3.01 -12.54
CA ALA A 317 -6.58 -1.67 -12.28
C ALA A 317 -6.51 -1.15 -10.82
N ARG A 318 -6.15 -2.01 -9.86
CA ARG A 318 -5.98 -1.71 -8.43
C ARG A 318 -4.53 -1.46 -8.00
N ALA A 319 -3.57 -1.45 -8.93
CA ALA A 319 -2.16 -1.25 -8.62
C ALA A 319 -1.81 0.21 -8.24
N GLY A 320 -2.72 1.16 -8.52
CA GLY A 320 -2.55 2.57 -8.14
C GLY A 320 -1.44 3.30 -8.90
N ALA A 321 -1.26 4.59 -8.61
CA ALA A 321 -0.28 5.43 -9.31
C ALA A 321 1.18 5.09 -9.01
N LEU A 322 1.49 4.41 -7.90
CA LEU A 322 2.88 4.15 -7.51
C LEU A 322 3.49 2.91 -8.17
N ALA A 323 2.66 1.89 -8.43
CA ALA A 323 3.13 0.57 -8.83
C ALA A 323 3.88 0.56 -10.17
N PRO A 324 3.40 1.22 -11.24
CA PRO A 324 4.11 1.20 -12.52
C PRO A 324 5.53 1.75 -12.43
N LEU A 325 5.73 2.82 -11.65
CA LEU A 325 7.05 3.39 -11.40
C LEU A 325 7.92 2.44 -10.58
N CYS A 326 7.42 1.91 -9.45
CA CYS A 326 8.19 1.03 -8.57
C CYS A 326 8.65 -0.25 -9.28
N VAL A 327 7.75 -0.87 -10.05
CA VAL A 327 8.06 -2.08 -10.83
C VAL A 327 9.10 -1.77 -11.91
N ALA A 328 8.94 -0.66 -12.64
CA ALA A 328 9.91 -0.27 -13.66
C ALA A 328 11.29 0.04 -13.04
N MET A 329 11.34 0.71 -11.89
CA MET A 329 12.60 0.96 -11.18
C MET A 329 13.27 -0.36 -10.78
N ALA A 330 12.53 -1.31 -10.22
CA ALA A 330 13.07 -2.63 -9.86
C ALA A 330 13.60 -3.40 -11.07
N LEU A 331 12.81 -3.48 -12.15
CA LEU A 331 13.21 -4.14 -13.40
C LEU A 331 14.48 -3.52 -13.98
N PHE A 332 14.53 -2.19 -14.08
CA PHE A 332 15.69 -1.47 -14.61
C PHE A 332 16.93 -1.67 -13.72
N THR A 333 16.79 -1.59 -12.40
CA THR A 333 17.93 -1.75 -11.46
C THR A 333 18.51 -3.17 -11.50
N ILE A 334 17.65 -4.18 -11.64
CA ILE A 334 18.06 -5.58 -11.61
C ILE A 334 18.63 -6.03 -12.97
N ASN A 335 17.94 -5.68 -14.07
CA ASN A 335 18.32 -6.11 -15.42
C ASN A 335 19.29 -5.16 -16.13
N GLY A 336 19.50 -3.94 -15.62
CA GLY A 336 20.25 -2.87 -16.27
C GLY A 336 19.54 -2.23 -17.47
N ARG A 337 18.35 -2.71 -17.84
CA ARG A 337 17.56 -2.26 -19.00
C ARG A 337 16.07 -2.55 -18.81
N LEU A 338 15.24 -1.89 -19.62
CA LEU A 338 13.83 -2.23 -19.78
C LEU A 338 13.59 -2.87 -21.15
N THR A 339 12.65 -3.81 -21.24
CA THR A 339 12.20 -4.37 -22.51
C THR A 339 11.36 -3.36 -23.29
N LYS A 340 11.20 -3.52 -24.62
CA LYS A 340 10.33 -2.65 -25.43
C LYS A 340 8.89 -2.58 -24.89
N LYS A 341 8.37 -3.69 -24.35
CA LYS A 341 7.04 -3.81 -23.73
C LYS A 341 6.97 -2.94 -22.46
N GLU A 342 7.96 -3.04 -21.58
CA GLU A 342 8.07 -2.25 -20.35
C GLU A 342 8.24 -0.76 -20.65
N THR A 343 9.16 -0.40 -21.55
CA THR A 343 9.39 0.99 -21.99
C THR A 343 8.11 1.61 -22.54
N SER A 344 7.37 0.88 -23.38
CA SER A 344 6.11 1.36 -23.96
C SER A 344 5.02 1.57 -22.90
N ARG A 345 4.95 0.68 -21.90
CA ARG A 345 4.02 0.81 -20.76
C ARG A 345 4.36 2.02 -19.90
N LEU A 346 5.63 2.17 -19.53
CA LEU A 346 6.10 3.28 -18.72
C LEU A 346 5.91 4.62 -19.45
N ASN A 347 6.13 4.66 -20.77
CA ASN A 347 5.89 5.87 -21.57
C ASN A 347 4.40 6.25 -21.62
N ARG A 348 3.49 5.27 -21.75
CA ARG A 348 2.05 5.54 -21.64
C ARG A 348 1.71 6.05 -20.24
N PHE A 349 2.21 5.38 -19.20
CA PHE A 349 1.97 5.77 -17.81
C PHE A 349 2.44 7.20 -17.51
N ALA A 350 3.64 7.58 -17.97
CA ALA A 350 4.19 8.94 -17.83
C ALA A 350 3.27 10.00 -18.45
N LYS A 351 2.73 9.74 -19.64
CA LYS A 351 1.77 10.65 -20.31
C LYS A 351 0.48 10.82 -19.52
N HIS A 352 -0.05 9.74 -18.92
CA HIS A 352 -1.24 9.82 -18.09
C HIS A 352 -0.95 10.62 -16.80
N CYS A 353 0.20 10.41 -16.18
CA CYS A 353 0.63 11.20 -15.01
C CYS A 353 0.69 12.71 -15.33
N GLY A 354 1.31 13.09 -16.45
CA GLY A 354 1.38 14.49 -16.86
C GLY A 354 -0.01 15.11 -17.10
N ARG A 355 -0.92 14.38 -17.75
CA ARG A 355 -2.31 14.85 -17.95
C ARG A 355 -3.10 14.98 -16.64
N ALA A 356 -2.81 14.11 -15.68
CA ALA A 356 -3.41 14.14 -14.35
C ALA A 356 -2.77 15.21 -13.43
N GLY A 357 -1.67 15.87 -13.82
CA GLY A 357 -0.92 16.78 -12.95
C GLY A 357 -0.21 16.05 -11.79
N LEU A 358 0.27 14.83 -12.04
CA LEU A 358 1.12 14.04 -11.15
C LEU A 358 2.58 14.22 -11.58
N ASP A 359 3.05 15.47 -11.51
CA ASP A 359 4.28 15.92 -12.17
C ASP A 359 5.54 15.24 -11.63
N TRP A 360 5.61 14.93 -10.34
CA TRP A 360 6.73 14.16 -9.78
C TRP A 360 6.79 12.75 -10.36
N LEU A 361 5.65 12.05 -10.48
CA LEU A 361 5.63 10.73 -11.12
C LEU A 361 6.01 10.81 -12.61
N ALA A 362 5.53 11.83 -13.32
CA ALA A 362 5.89 12.05 -14.72
C ALA A 362 7.41 12.31 -14.88
N LEU A 363 8.00 13.11 -13.98
CA LEU A 363 9.43 13.39 -13.92
C LEU A 363 10.25 12.11 -13.70
N GLU A 364 9.90 11.30 -12.70
CA GLU A 364 10.59 10.03 -12.42
C GLU A 364 10.53 9.07 -13.61
N CYS A 365 9.36 8.94 -14.24
CA CYS A 365 9.19 8.07 -15.39
C CYS A 365 10.00 8.56 -16.59
N ALA A 366 9.99 9.87 -16.87
CA ALA A 366 10.76 10.46 -17.95
C ALA A 366 12.27 10.24 -17.75
N HIS A 367 12.74 10.44 -16.51
CA HIS A 367 14.14 10.20 -16.16
C HIS A 367 14.53 8.73 -16.30
N LEU A 368 13.73 7.80 -15.78
CA LEU A 368 13.99 6.36 -15.91
C LEU A 368 13.99 5.91 -17.39
N LEU A 369 13.08 6.43 -18.22
CA LEU A 369 13.04 6.15 -19.66
C LEU A 369 14.28 6.65 -20.40
N CYS A 370 14.81 7.83 -20.05
CA CYS A 370 16.07 8.32 -20.61
C CYS A 370 17.24 7.37 -20.33
N ARG A 371 17.27 6.80 -19.11
CA ARG A 371 18.31 5.86 -18.70
C ARG A 371 18.17 4.47 -19.34
N ALA A 372 16.94 4.02 -19.60
CA ALA A 372 16.69 2.65 -20.07
C ALA A 372 16.76 2.44 -21.59
N ASP A 373 16.36 3.44 -22.40
CA ASP A 373 16.12 3.28 -23.84
C ASP A 373 16.83 4.35 -24.70
N SER A 374 17.64 5.21 -24.06
CA SER A 374 18.33 6.41 -24.60
C SER A 374 17.56 7.73 -24.45
N PRO A 375 18.29 8.85 -24.24
CA PRO A 375 17.70 10.17 -24.07
C PRO A 375 17.19 10.72 -25.41
N THR A 376 15.90 11.07 -25.48
CA THR A 376 15.35 11.84 -26.60
C THR A 376 15.28 13.33 -26.22
N PRO A 377 15.33 14.27 -27.20
CA PRO A 377 15.17 15.69 -26.91
C PRO A 377 13.90 16.00 -26.10
N ALA A 378 12.76 15.43 -26.48
CA ALA A 378 11.49 15.62 -25.78
C ALA A 378 11.52 15.12 -24.32
N ARG A 379 12.18 13.97 -24.05
CA ARG A 379 12.30 13.46 -22.68
C ARG A 379 13.22 14.35 -21.83
N ARG A 380 14.34 14.83 -22.39
CA ARG A 380 15.25 15.76 -21.70
C ARG A 380 14.56 17.07 -21.36
N GLU A 381 13.85 17.65 -22.32
CA GLU A 381 13.04 18.86 -22.10
C GLU A 381 11.98 18.65 -21.01
N THR A 382 11.31 17.49 -21.00
CA THR A 382 10.34 17.15 -19.95
C THR A 382 11.01 17.11 -18.57
N ILE A 383 12.17 16.45 -18.44
CA ILE A 383 12.92 16.36 -17.17
C ILE A 383 13.35 17.76 -16.71
N GLU A 384 13.88 18.59 -17.61
CA GLU A 384 14.30 19.95 -17.26
C GLU A 384 13.13 20.85 -16.86
N THR A 385 12.00 20.76 -17.58
CA THR A 385 10.82 21.56 -17.32
C THR A 385 10.19 21.18 -15.99
N LEU A 386 9.94 19.89 -15.77
CA LEU A 386 9.34 19.39 -14.53
C LEU A 386 10.31 19.53 -13.35
N GLY A 387 11.62 19.31 -13.56
CA GLY A 387 12.63 19.54 -12.54
C GLY A 387 12.70 21.00 -12.10
N ARG A 388 12.63 21.95 -13.04
CA ARG A 388 12.53 23.39 -12.73
C ARG A 388 11.22 23.76 -12.03
N ALA A 389 10.09 23.20 -12.48
CA ALA A 389 8.77 23.52 -11.93
C ALA A 389 8.57 22.97 -10.51
N THR A 390 9.07 21.77 -10.24
CA THR A 390 8.93 21.10 -8.94
C THR A 390 10.08 21.40 -7.98
N GLY A 391 11.25 21.81 -8.49
CA GLY A 391 12.48 21.93 -7.71
C GLY A 391 13.05 20.58 -7.25
N LEU A 392 12.58 19.47 -7.83
CA LEU A 392 12.96 18.12 -7.43
C LEU A 392 13.97 17.49 -8.38
N HIS A 393 14.78 16.59 -7.83
CA HIS A 393 15.64 15.70 -8.60
C HIS A 393 15.08 14.28 -8.57
N PRO A 394 15.06 13.56 -9.71
CA PRO A 394 14.55 12.19 -9.75
C PRO A 394 15.26 11.27 -8.74
N LEU A 395 14.51 10.59 -7.88
CA LEU A 395 14.99 9.50 -7.02
C LEU A 395 15.71 8.43 -7.85
N SER A 396 15.19 8.16 -9.04
CA SER A 396 15.78 7.22 -9.98
C SER A 396 17.17 7.64 -10.47
N ALA A 397 17.64 8.88 -10.23
CA ALA A 397 19.02 9.29 -10.52
C ALA A 397 20.06 8.65 -9.60
N ALA A 398 19.69 8.34 -8.35
CA ALA A 398 20.57 7.69 -7.39
C ALA A 398 20.68 6.16 -7.58
N ILE A 399 19.90 5.58 -8.50
CA ILE A 399 19.96 4.15 -8.79
C ILE A 399 21.23 3.88 -9.61
N GLU A 400 22.28 3.36 -9.01
CA GLU A 400 23.43 2.86 -9.76
C GLU A 400 23.14 1.45 -10.32
N ILE A 401 23.42 1.24 -11.60
CA ILE A 401 23.42 -0.12 -12.16
C ILE A 401 24.74 -0.74 -11.73
N GLU A 402 24.67 -1.64 -10.77
CA GLU A 402 25.85 -2.43 -10.42
C GLU A 402 26.06 -3.54 -11.45
N GLU A 403 27.26 -3.56 -12.03
CA GLU A 403 27.67 -4.61 -12.97
C GLU A 403 27.52 -6.00 -12.33
N PRO A 404 27.07 -7.03 -13.07
CA PRO A 404 26.85 -8.37 -12.52
C PRO A 404 28.05 -8.92 -11.74
N TRP A 405 29.27 -8.65 -12.21
CA TRP A 405 30.50 -9.09 -11.55
C TRP A 405 30.73 -8.41 -10.19
N ARG A 406 30.38 -7.11 -10.04
CA ARG A 406 30.48 -6.40 -8.76
C ARG A 406 29.46 -6.93 -7.76
N LYS A 407 28.24 -7.24 -8.22
CA LYS A 407 27.20 -7.89 -7.40
C LYS A 407 27.68 -9.25 -6.89
N SER A 408 28.23 -10.09 -7.78
CA SER A 408 28.78 -11.40 -7.41
C SER A 408 29.97 -11.27 -6.45
N LEU A 409 30.87 -10.31 -6.69
CA LEU A 409 32.02 -10.07 -5.80
C LEU A 409 31.57 -9.60 -4.41
N ARG A 410 30.65 -8.63 -4.31
CA ARG A 410 30.11 -8.19 -3.00
C ARG A 410 29.37 -9.30 -2.27
N ALA A 411 28.64 -10.16 -2.99
CA ALA A 411 27.99 -11.32 -2.42
C ALA A 411 29.02 -12.31 -1.85
N LEU A 412 30.13 -12.55 -2.56
CA LEU A 412 31.25 -13.35 -2.10
C LEU A 412 31.95 -12.71 -0.90
N GLU A 413 32.24 -11.41 -0.93
CA GLU A 413 32.85 -10.66 0.17
C GLU A 413 31.99 -10.75 1.45
N ARG A 414 30.67 -10.61 1.33
CA ARG A 414 29.74 -10.77 2.47
C ARG A 414 29.65 -12.21 2.96
N ALA A 415 29.71 -13.19 2.06
CA ALA A 415 29.75 -14.61 2.43
C ALA A 415 31.04 -14.94 3.21
N VAL A 416 32.18 -14.37 2.79
CA VAL A 416 33.47 -14.52 3.46
C VAL A 416 33.50 -13.78 4.80
N ALA A 417 33.03 -12.53 4.86
CA ALA A 417 32.95 -11.75 6.10
C ALA A 417 31.94 -12.35 7.12
N GLY A 418 30.90 -13.03 6.63
CA GLY A 418 29.99 -13.83 7.46
C GLY A 418 30.56 -15.19 7.89
N ALA A 419 31.57 -15.70 7.17
CA ALA A 419 32.32 -16.89 7.57
C ALA A 419 33.26 -16.59 8.75
N ASP A 420 33.83 -15.38 8.81
CA ASP A 420 34.70 -14.94 9.92
C ASP A 420 33.95 -14.70 11.25
N GLN A 421 32.60 -14.63 11.22
CA GLN A 421 31.78 -14.58 12.44
C GLN A 421 31.39 -15.95 13.00
N HIS A 422 31.87 -17.04 12.40
CA HIS A 422 31.78 -18.37 13.00
C HIS A 422 32.99 -18.62 13.92
N ASP A 423 32.95 -18.04 15.12
CA ASP A 423 33.69 -18.55 16.27
C ASP A 423 33.23 -19.99 16.54
N GLY A 424 33.86 -20.97 15.87
CA GLY A 424 33.39 -22.35 15.92
C GLY A 424 34.10 -23.36 15.04
N ALA A 425 35.32 -23.08 14.57
CA ALA A 425 36.09 -24.05 13.77
C ALA A 425 36.29 -25.41 14.47
N ALA A 426 36.27 -25.45 15.81
CA ALA A 426 36.35 -26.69 16.59
C ALA A 426 35.01 -27.46 16.71
N ASP A 427 33.86 -26.78 16.58
CA ASP A 427 32.53 -27.39 16.73
C ASP A 427 31.97 -27.87 15.36
N GLN A 428 32.41 -27.27 14.25
CA GLN A 428 32.11 -27.74 12.88
C GLN A 428 32.67 -29.15 12.61
N ALA A 429 33.84 -29.50 13.14
CA ALA A 429 34.44 -30.82 12.99
C ALA A 429 33.73 -31.93 13.80
N ARG A 430 32.79 -31.57 14.68
CA ARG A 430 32.12 -32.50 15.62
C ARG A 430 30.61 -32.56 15.47
N SER A 431 30.01 -31.93 14.45
CA SER A 431 28.58 -31.98 14.19
C SER A 431 28.30 -32.15 12.70
N ARG A 432 27.30 -32.97 12.34
CA ARG A 432 26.85 -33.17 10.96
C ARG A 432 25.33 -33.27 10.86
N VAL A 433 24.79 -32.93 9.71
CA VAL A 433 23.39 -33.21 9.36
C VAL A 433 23.31 -34.48 8.52
N VAL A 434 22.35 -35.35 8.84
CA VAL A 434 22.06 -36.59 8.10
C VAL A 434 20.58 -36.66 7.76
N TYR A 435 20.23 -37.40 6.71
CA TYR A 435 18.85 -37.56 6.27
C TYR A 435 18.44 -39.03 6.33
N LEU A 436 17.43 -39.32 7.14
CA LEU A 436 16.82 -40.64 7.19
C LEU A 436 15.71 -40.75 6.14
N LEU A 437 15.81 -41.78 5.30
CA LEU A 437 14.83 -42.11 4.28
C LEU A 437 13.86 -43.17 4.82
N HIS A 438 12.57 -42.87 4.77
CA HIS A 438 11.52 -43.81 5.16
C HIS A 438 10.92 -44.42 3.90
N LEU A 439 11.07 -45.73 3.70
CA LEU A 439 10.53 -46.44 2.55
C LEU A 439 9.29 -47.26 2.95
N SER A 440 8.31 -47.37 2.06
CA SER A 440 7.18 -48.30 2.23
C SER A 440 7.64 -49.74 1.99
N GLY A 441 6.81 -50.73 2.38
CA GLY A 441 7.06 -52.14 2.06
C GLY A 441 7.10 -52.46 0.56
N SER A 442 6.67 -51.53 -0.30
CA SER A 442 6.79 -51.61 -1.76
C SER A 442 8.02 -50.87 -2.32
N GLY A 443 8.90 -50.35 -1.44
CA GLY A 443 10.13 -49.64 -1.82
C GLY A 443 9.94 -48.16 -2.19
N GLN A 444 8.77 -47.57 -1.97
CA GLN A 444 8.54 -46.15 -2.28
C GLN A 444 8.96 -45.24 -1.14
N LEU A 445 9.64 -44.13 -1.45
CA LEU A 445 10.01 -43.12 -0.45
C LEU A 445 8.77 -42.39 0.06
N THR A 446 8.49 -42.52 1.36
CA THR A 446 7.31 -41.94 2.03
C THR A 446 7.64 -40.62 2.71
N SER A 447 8.81 -40.49 3.33
CA SER A 447 9.26 -39.25 3.97
C SER A 447 10.77 -39.18 4.17
N ILE A 448 11.27 -37.98 4.44
CA ILE A 448 12.69 -37.69 4.71
C ILE A 448 12.76 -36.97 6.06
N SER A 449 13.57 -37.48 6.98
CA SER A 449 13.74 -36.92 8.33
C SER A 449 15.17 -36.45 8.56
N PRO A 450 15.42 -35.13 8.67
CA PRO A 450 16.75 -34.61 8.94
C PRO A 450 17.10 -34.70 10.44
N LEU A 451 18.30 -35.18 10.73
CA LEU A 451 18.84 -35.29 12.09
C LEU A 451 20.19 -34.58 12.20
N GLU A 452 20.44 -33.97 13.35
CA GLU A 452 21.72 -33.40 13.73
C GLU A 452 22.48 -34.40 14.61
N GLN A 453 23.63 -34.89 14.15
CA GLN A 453 24.48 -35.82 14.89
C GLN A 453 25.75 -35.14 15.37
N LYS A 454 26.16 -35.42 16.61
CA LYS A 454 27.44 -34.99 17.16
C LYS A 454 28.42 -36.15 17.30
N LEU A 455 29.69 -35.87 17.11
CA LEU A 455 30.79 -36.82 17.28
C LEU A 455 31.17 -36.88 18.77
N GLY A 456 31.00 -38.04 19.39
CA GLY A 456 31.39 -38.28 20.78
C GLY A 456 32.91 -38.39 20.94
N ALA A 457 33.39 -38.29 22.18
CA ALA A 457 34.81 -38.38 22.51
C ALA A 457 35.48 -39.71 22.09
N GLY A 458 34.70 -40.78 21.92
CA GLY A 458 35.15 -42.08 21.43
C GLY A 458 35.07 -42.27 19.90
N GLY A 459 34.84 -41.21 19.13
CA GLY A 459 34.79 -41.27 17.65
C GLY A 459 33.48 -41.83 17.06
N SER A 460 32.47 -42.10 17.88
CA SER A 460 31.15 -42.55 17.43
C SER A 460 30.16 -41.39 17.26
N TRP A 461 29.31 -41.45 16.24
CA TRP A 461 28.24 -40.48 16.02
C TRP A 461 27.05 -40.77 16.93
N SER A 462 26.48 -39.73 17.54
CA SER A 462 25.24 -39.84 18.32
C SER A 462 24.06 -40.30 17.46
N LYS A 463 22.99 -40.84 18.06
CA LYS A 463 21.74 -41.20 17.37
C LYS A 463 21.08 -40.02 16.63
N GLY A 464 21.39 -38.79 17.04
CA GLY A 464 21.00 -37.56 16.37
C GLY A 464 19.70 -36.95 16.90
N ARG A 465 19.58 -35.63 16.78
CA ARG A 465 18.41 -34.85 17.20
C ARG A 465 17.61 -34.40 15.99
N ALA A 466 16.29 -34.60 16.01
CA ALA A 466 15.42 -34.16 14.93
C ALA A 466 15.52 -32.65 14.64
N ILE A 467 15.64 -32.31 13.35
CA ILE A 467 15.69 -30.94 12.87
C ILE A 467 14.31 -30.58 12.31
N ALA A 468 13.70 -29.51 12.84
CA ALA A 468 12.48 -28.96 12.24
C ALA A 468 12.79 -28.41 10.83
N LEU A 469 11.95 -28.70 9.84
CA LEU A 469 12.22 -28.32 8.44
C LEU A 469 12.34 -26.81 8.23
N GLN A 470 11.59 -26.01 8.98
CA GLN A 470 11.78 -24.56 9.02
C GLN A 470 13.21 -24.16 9.44
N ARG A 471 13.78 -24.87 10.42
CA ARG A 471 15.15 -24.65 10.90
C ARG A 471 16.17 -25.07 9.84
N LEU A 472 15.93 -26.20 9.17
CA LEU A 472 16.75 -26.71 8.08
C LEU A 472 16.83 -25.70 6.91
N VAL A 473 15.71 -25.09 6.52
CA VAL A 473 15.68 -24.03 5.50
C VAL A 473 16.50 -22.82 5.97
N SER A 474 16.22 -22.33 7.19
CA SER A 474 16.86 -21.13 7.73
C SER A 474 18.37 -21.26 7.94
N GLY A 475 18.88 -22.47 8.16
CA GLY A 475 20.29 -22.73 8.50
C GLY A 475 20.77 -22.16 9.84
N LYS A 476 19.92 -21.39 10.56
CA LYS A 476 20.33 -20.68 11.78
C LYS A 476 20.70 -21.67 12.88
N ARG A 477 21.93 -21.53 13.41
CA ARG A 477 22.48 -22.32 14.52
C ARG A 477 22.54 -23.83 14.23
N LEU A 478 22.54 -24.24 12.96
CA LEU A 478 22.83 -25.62 12.56
C LEU A 478 24.31 -25.71 12.19
N ILE A 479 25.04 -26.60 12.86
CA ILE A 479 26.47 -26.80 12.67
C ILE A 479 26.67 -28.07 11.85
N GLY A 480 27.49 -27.99 10.78
CA GLY A 480 27.78 -29.13 9.89
C GLY A 480 26.90 -29.24 8.65
N LEU A 481 26.27 -28.13 8.23
CA LEU A 481 25.68 -28.02 6.90
C LEU A 481 26.77 -27.70 5.86
N ASP A 482 26.71 -28.35 4.71
CA ASP A 482 27.64 -28.14 3.59
C ASP A 482 26.89 -27.91 2.27
N GLU A 483 27.64 -27.84 1.16
CA GLU A 483 27.08 -27.63 -0.18
C GLU A 483 26.15 -28.77 -0.63
N ALA A 484 26.40 -30.01 -0.19
CA ALA A 484 25.57 -31.15 -0.57
C ALA A 484 24.13 -31.02 -0.02
N ASP A 485 23.96 -30.34 1.12
CA ASP A 485 22.65 -30.14 1.75
C ASP A 485 21.77 -29.11 0.99
N GLN A 486 22.35 -28.27 0.12
CA GLN A 486 21.63 -27.14 -0.50
C GLN A 486 20.43 -27.60 -1.34
N GLY A 487 20.59 -28.68 -2.12
CA GLY A 487 19.53 -29.22 -2.95
C GLY A 487 18.33 -29.69 -2.13
N LEU A 488 18.59 -30.36 -1.00
CA LEU A 488 17.54 -30.82 -0.09
C LEU A 488 16.88 -29.67 0.66
N ARG A 489 17.65 -28.66 1.08
CA ARG A 489 17.11 -27.46 1.73
C ARG A 489 16.19 -26.68 0.79
N ALA A 490 16.56 -26.54 -0.48
CA ALA A 490 15.75 -25.89 -1.51
C ALA A 490 14.48 -26.68 -1.85
N ALA A 491 14.48 -28.00 -1.63
CA ALA A 491 13.32 -28.86 -1.84
C ALA A 491 12.26 -28.76 -0.71
N VAL A 492 12.56 -28.10 0.40
CA VAL A 492 11.58 -27.89 1.48
C VAL A 492 10.63 -26.76 1.09
N ARG A 493 9.32 -27.03 1.14
CA ARG A 493 8.25 -26.05 0.91
C ARG A 493 7.39 -25.87 2.15
N GLN A 494 6.84 -24.68 2.29
CA GLN A 494 5.77 -24.43 3.24
C GLN A 494 4.44 -24.95 2.69
N VAL A 495 3.65 -25.59 3.54
CA VAL A 495 2.31 -26.09 3.22
C VAL A 495 1.33 -25.55 4.24
N ASP A 496 0.31 -24.87 3.75
CA ASP A 496 -0.74 -24.30 4.58
C ASP A 496 -1.90 -25.31 4.66
N TYR A 497 -1.91 -26.14 5.71
CA TYR A 497 -3.12 -26.83 6.13
C TYR A 497 -3.91 -25.85 7.01
N GLY A 498 -5.12 -25.47 6.57
CA GLY A 498 -5.90 -24.37 7.15
C GLY A 498 -6.02 -24.41 8.69
N TYR A 499 -6.00 -23.22 9.28
CA TYR A 499 -6.01 -22.93 10.73
C TYR A 499 -4.94 -23.69 11.54
N GLY A 500 -3.69 -23.23 11.44
CA GLY A 500 -2.56 -23.69 12.25
C GLY A 500 -1.28 -22.91 11.98
N ASN A 501 -0.22 -23.24 12.71
CA ASN A 501 1.14 -22.80 12.40
C ASN A 501 1.57 -23.33 11.03
N PRO A 502 2.42 -22.59 10.28
CA PRO A 502 2.88 -23.03 8.96
C PRO A 502 3.61 -24.37 9.08
N ASN A 503 3.10 -25.38 8.36
CA ASN A 503 3.75 -26.68 8.26
C ASN A 503 4.75 -26.65 7.11
N TYR A 504 5.80 -27.46 7.20
CA TYR A 504 6.83 -27.58 6.18
C TYR A 504 6.94 -29.04 5.79
N GLU A 505 7.20 -29.30 4.51
CA GLU A 505 7.43 -30.65 4.00
C GLU A 505 8.47 -30.63 2.86
N PHE A 506 9.05 -31.79 2.56
CA PHE A 506 9.85 -31.94 1.34
C PHE A 506 8.95 -32.10 0.12
N ASN A 507 9.18 -31.28 -0.90
CA ASN A 507 8.67 -31.53 -2.24
C ASN A 507 9.45 -32.71 -2.84
N LEU A 508 8.88 -33.91 -2.79
CA LEU A 508 9.55 -35.14 -3.23
C LEU A 508 10.01 -35.09 -4.70
N ARG A 509 9.34 -34.32 -5.57
CA ARG A 509 9.79 -34.15 -6.98
C ARG A 509 11.13 -33.42 -7.08
N LEU A 510 11.41 -32.50 -6.16
CA LEU A 510 12.67 -31.76 -6.10
C LEU A 510 13.69 -32.42 -5.17
N ALA A 511 13.23 -33.10 -4.12
CA ALA A 511 14.09 -33.78 -3.16
C ALA A 511 14.72 -35.04 -3.77
N LEU A 512 13.99 -35.83 -4.57
CA LEU A 512 14.51 -37.08 -5.15
C LEU A 512 15.78 -36.88 -5.99
N PRO A 513 15.86 -35.91 -6.92
CA PRO A 513 17.11 -35.61 -7.62
C PRO A 513 18.23 -35.17 -6.68
N ALA A 514 17.92 -34.40 -5.64
CA ALA A 514 18.89 -33.91 -4.66
C ALA A 514 19.41 -34.99 -3.70
N LEU A 515 18.69 -36.12 -3.57
CA LEU A 515 19.15 -37.28 -2.82
C LEU A 515 20.21 -38.08 -3.60
N VAL A 516 20.18 -38.06 -4.93
CA VAL A 516 21.11 -38.86 -5.75
C VAL A 516 22.54 -38.34 -5.55
N GLY A 517 23.41 -39.20 -5.01
CA GLY A 517 24.80 -38.85 -4.74
C GLY A 517 25.03 -38.06 -3.44
N HIS A 518 24.00 -37.86 -2.61
CA HIS A 518 24.17 -37.16 -1.34
C HIS A 518 24.96 -38.03 -0.34
N PRO A 519 26.06 -37.53 0.27
CA PRO A 519 27.01 -38.37 1.03
C PRO A 519 26.52 -38.80 2.42
N ARG A 520 25.35 -38.32 2.86
CA ARG A 520 24.83 -38.46 4.23
C ARG A 520 23.38 -38.93 4.28
N LEU A 521 23.06 -39.93 3.46
CA LEU A 521 21.75 -40.59 3.42
C LEU A 521 21.80 -41.92 4.14
N PHE A 522 20.76 -42.21 4.89
CA PHE A 522 20.65 -43.49 5.60
C PHE A 522 19.20 -43.97 5.53
N LEU A 523 19.00 -45.28 5.49
CA LEU A 523 17.66 -45.85 5.62
C LEU A 523 17.22 -45.76 7.08
N ALA A 524 15.98 -45.33 7.33
CA ALA A 524 15.45 -45.20 8.68
C ALA A 524 15.47 -46.55 9.45
N ASP A 525 15.23 -47.65 8.72
CA ASP A 525 15.21 -49.01 9.27
C ASP A 525 16.62 -49.63 9.42
N ALA A 526 17.65 -49.00 8.84
CA ALA A 526 19.05 -49.45 8.92
C ALA A 526 20.01 -48.25 8.96
N PRO A 527 20.01 -47.44 10.03
CA PRO A 527 20.73 -46.16 10.10
C PRO A 527 22.26 -46.30 10.24
N THR A 528 22.78 -47.53 10.30
CA THR A 528 24.20 -47.86 10.41
C THR A 528 24.83 -48.30 9.09
N THR A 529 24.03 -48.49 8.03
CA THR A 529 24.50 -48.88 6.70
C THR A 529 24.55 -47.62 5.83
N PRO A 530 25.73 -47.25 5.26
CA PRO A 530 25.87 -46.09 4.38
C PRO A 530 25.03 -46.16 3.11
#